data_AF-A0A392SS91-F1
#
_entry.id   AF-A0A392SS91-F1
#
_cell.length_a   1.000
_cell.length_b   1.000
_cell.length_c   1.000
_cell.angle_alpha   90.00
_cell.angle_beta   90.00
_cell.angle_gamma   90.00
#
_symmetry.space_group_name_H-M   'P 1'
#
loop_
_entity.id
_entity.type
_entity.pdbx_description
1 polymer ?
#
loop_
_entity_poly.entity_id
_entity_poly.type
_entity_poly.pdbx_seq_one_letter_code
_entity_poly.pdbx_strand_id
1 'polypeptide(L)' 'MEEVIRKDPKMQGKSRAEMGLYPFFGTVIKSVLAGLEITISRAHIAKLLDVVDF' A
#
# COMPACT_ATOMS: atom_id res chain seq x y z
N MET A 1 -1.87 4.46 13.67
CA MET A 1 -3.33 4.39 13.36
C MET A 1 -3.58 3.39 12.22
N GLU A 2 -3.01 3.61 11.02
CA GLU A 2 -3.18 2.70 9.88
C GLU A 2 -2.67 1.28 10.11
N GLU A 3 -1.50 1.09 10.72
CA GLU A 3 -0.96 -0.26 10.99
C GLU A 3 -1.86 -1.09 11.90
N VAL A 4 -2.55 -0.44 12.83
CA VAL A 4 -3.48 -1.11 13.77
C VAL A 4 -4.70 -1.61 13.02
N ILE A 5 -5.25 -0.79 12.11
CA ILE A 5 -6.37 -1.13 11.23
C ILE A 5 -5.98 -2.25 10.26
N ARG A 6 -4.74 -2.24 9.76
CA ARG A 6 -4.20 -3.26 8.85
C ARG A 6 -4.01 -4.63 9.48
N LYS A 7 -3.79 -4.68 10.81
CA LYS A 7 -3.64 -5.93 11.57
C LYS A 7 -4.97 -6.49 12.05
N ASP A 8 -6.08 -5.77 11.92
CA ASP A 8 -7.41 -6.27 12.24
C ASP A 8 -7.87 -7.29 11.18
N PRO A 9 -8.14 -8.55 11.56
CA PRO A 9 -8.65 -9.58 10.64
C PRO A 9 -9.94 -9.15 9.91
N LYS A 10 -10.79 -8.33 10.55
CA LYS A 10 -12.06 -7.84 9.97
C LYS A 10 -11.88 -6.82 8.84
N MET A 11 -10.65 -6.34 8.67
CA MET A 11 -10.28 -5.38 7.63
C MET A 11 -9.55 -6.05 6.46
N GLN A 12 -9.21 -7.33 6.55
CA GLN A 12 -8.61 -8.06 5.43
C GLN A 12 -9.58 -8.12 4.24
N GLY A 13 -9.08 -7.79 3.05
CA GLY A 13 -9.86 -7.78 1.80
C GLY A 13 -10.70 -6.52 1.56
N LYS A 14 -10.82 -5.61 2.53
CA LYS A 14 -11.51 -4.33 2.33
C LYS A 14 -10.62 -3.32 1.61
N SER A 15 -11.24 -2.39 0.91
CA SER A 15 -10.58 -1.21 0.35
C SER A 15 -10.23 -0.19 1.45
N ARG A 16 -9.31 0.74 1.15
CA ARG A 16 -8.91 1.81 2.09
C ARG A 16 -10.10 2.67 2.54
N ALA A 17 -11.01 2.98 1.62
CA ALA A 17 -12.21 3.75 1.93
C ALA A 17 -13.13 3.00 2.90
N GLU A 18 -13.33 1.69 2.71
CA GLU A 18 -14.12 0.85 3.62
C GLU A 18 -13.47 0.66 4.99
N MET A 19 -12.15 0.80 5.07
CA MET A 19 -11.42 0.83 6.35
C MET A 19 -11.45 2.21 7.03
N GLY A 20 -12.12 3.21 6.44
CA GLY A 20 -12.12 4.58 6.95
C GLY A 20 -10.76 5.28 6.83
N LEU A 21 -9.89 4.78 5.95
CA LEU A 21 -8.58 5.36 5.70
C LEU A 21 -8.65 6.42 4.61
N TYR A 22 -7.85 7.46 4.77
CA TYR A 22 -7.72 8.49 3.75
C TYR A 22 -7.18 7.90 2.43
N PRO A 23 -7.51 8.51 1.28
CA PRO A 23 -6.92 8.14 0.00
C PRO A 23 -5.39 8.18 0.09
N PHE A 24 -4.74 7.23 -0.57
CA PHE A 24 -3.28 7.25 -0.65
C PHE A 24 -2.84 8.34 -1.64
N PHE A 25 -2.15 9.36 -1.15
CA PHE A 25 -1.63 10.47 -1.97
C PHE A 25 -0.13 10.39 -2.25
N GLY A 26 0.54 9.29 -1.86
CA GLY A 26 1.97 9.11 -2.10
C GLY A 26 2.28 8.83 -3.58
N THR A 27 3.53 9.06 -3.96
CA THR A 27 4.01 8.72 -5.31
C THR A 27 3.97 7.21 -5.51
N VAL A 28 3.36 6.79 -6.61
CA VAL A 28 3.32 5.39 -7.05
C VAL A 28 3.84 5.27 -8.48
N ILE A 29 4.51 4.15 -8.75
CA ILE A 29 4.80 3.69 -10.10
C ILE A 29 3.75 2.65 -10.45
N LYS A 30 3.00 2.90 -11.51
CA LYS A 30 2.06 1.94 -12.09
C LYS A 30 2.68 1.33 -13.34
N SER A 31 2.61 0.02 -13.47
CA SER A 31 3.09 -0.72 -14.64
C SER A 31 2.16 -1.88 -14.94
N VAL A 32 2.08 -2.28 -16.21
CA VAL A 32 1.36 -3.48 -16.64
C VAL A 32 2.37 -4.47 -17.19
N LEU A 33 2.46 -5.64 -16.57
CA LEU A 33 3.39 -6.71 -16.95
C LEU A 33 2.60 -7.98 -17.21
N ALA A 34 2.62 -8.46 -18.46
CA ALA A 34 1.88 -9.66 -18.88
C ALA A 34 0.38 -9.64 -18.51
N GLY A 35 -0.26 -8.46 -18.56
CA GLY A 35 -1.67 -8.28 -18.21
C GLY A 35 -1.95 -8.13 -16.70
N LEU A 36 -0.93 -8.19 -15.85
CA LEU A 36 -1.04 -7.90 -14.43
C LEU A 36 -0.74 -6.42 -14.15
N GLU A 37 -1.67 -5.74 -13.48
CA GLU A 37 -1.45 -4.37 -12.99
C GLU A 37 -0.62 -4.40 -11.71
N ILE A 38 0.57 -3.81 -11.77
CA ILE A 38 1.52 -3.73 -10.66
C ILE A 38 1.59 -2.27 -10.19
N THR A 39 1.35 -2.06 -8.91
CA THR A 39 1.50 -0.74 -8.26
C THR A 39 2.61 -0.82 -7.22
N ILE A 40 3.69 -0.05 -7.44
CA ILE A 40 4.84 0.04 -6.54
C ILE A 40 4.81 1.41 -5.85
N SER A 41 4.86 1.43 -4.53
CA SER A 41 4.95 2.65 -3.73
C SER A 41 6.39 2.85 -3.22
N ARG A 42 6.71 4.06 -2.72
CA ARG A 42 8.01 4.31 -2.07
C ARG A 42 8.32 3.33 -0.95
N ALA A 43 7.32 3.02 -0.12
CA ALA A 43 7.45 2.04 0.97
C ALA A 43 7.85 0.63 0.48
N HIS A 44 7.41 0.22 -0.73
CA HIS A 44 7.84 -1.06 -1.31
C HIS A 44 9.33 -1.04 -1.68
N ILE A 45 9.82 0.07 -2.24
CA ILE A 45 11.24 0.24 -2.60
C ILE A 45 12.10 0.37 -1.34
N ALA A 46 11.66 1.16 -0.36
CA ALA A 46 12.36 1.32 0.90
C ALA A 46 12.53 -0.02 1.62
N LYS A 47 11.46 -0.82 1.67
CA LYS A 47 11.50 -2.18 2.22
C LYS A 47 12.40 -3.13 1.41
N LEU A 48 12.42 -3.01 0.08
CA LEU A 48 13.30 -3.82 -0.77
C LEU A 48 14.79 -3.49 -0.55
N LEU A 49 15.10 -2.21 -0.33
CA LEU A 49 16.46 -1.73 -0.13
C LEU A 49 16.91 -1.74 1.35
N ASP A 50 16.05 -2.18 2.26
CA ASP A 50 16.24 -2.14 3.72
C ASP A 50 16.62 -0.75 4.24
N VAL A 51 15.96 0.28 3.71
CA VAL A 51 16.13 1.68 4.12
C VAL A 51 14.85 2.22 4.74
N VAL A 52 14.99 3.22 5.60
CA VAL A 52 13.85 3.92 6.21
C VAL A 52 13.23 4.86 5.18
N ASP A 53 11.91 4.70 4.93
CA ASP A 53 11.11 5.65 4.14
C ASP A 53 10.79 6.86 5.04
N PHE A 54 11.19 8.06 4.62
CA PHE A 54 11.01 9.32 5.37
C PHE A 54 9.86 10.16 4.79
#